data_AF-A0A850KIA1-F1
#
_entry.id   AF-A0A850KIA1-F1
#
_cell.length_a   1.000
_cell.length_b   1.000
_cell.length_c   1.000
_cell.angle_alpha   90.00
_cell.angle_beta   90.00
_cell.angle_gamma   90.00
#
_symmetry.space_group_name_H-M   'P 1'
#
loop_
_entity.id
_entity.type
_entity.pdbx_description
1 polymer ?
#
loop_
_entity_poly.entity_id
_entity_poly.type
_entity_poly.pdbx_seq_one_letter_code
_entity_poly.pdbx_strand_id
1 'polypeptide(L)'
;MSYIETAYDIVTNDDFWKCSDQDRLIKALAFHDALSRLSKVDADLLRSCVDSKDRLSYFSQVSVWFAINFPEAHKEVQERWLCVLLAFYAFDNMGFGYDTLLHIDAVLPHLRTQSYLTRNAWNCHRHLVDELPLRAFESRVF
;
A
#
# COMPACT_ATOMS: atom_id res chain seq x y z
N MET A 1 -3.25 -22.48 -1.20
CA MET A 1 -2.69 -21.28 -1.84
C MET A 1 -1.65 -20.68 -0.92
N SER A 2 -0.47 -20.40 -1.46
CA SER A 2 0.54 -19.61 -0.74
C SER A 2 0.09 -18.16 -0.65
N TYR A 3 0.55 -17.40 0.36
CA TYR A 3 0.22 -15.97 0.46
C TYR A 3 0.72 -15.16 -0.75
N ILE A 4 1.78 -15.63 -1.41
CA ILE A 4 2.30 -15.04 -2.65
C ILE A 4 1.28 -15.19 -3.78
N GLU A 5 0.75 -16.41 -3.99
CA GLU A 5 -0.30 -16.66 -5.00
C GLU A 5 -1.52 -15.78 -4.75
N THR A 6 -2.00 -15.72 -3.50
CA THR A 6 -3.14 -14.86 -3.14
C THR A 6 -2.86 -13.39 -3.46
N ALA A 7 -1.68 -12.87 -3.08
CA ALA A 7 -1.32 -11.48 -3.34
C ALA A 7 -1.19 -11.19 -4.83
N TYR A 8 -0.56 -12.10 -5.59
CA TYR A 8 -0.39 -12.02 -7.04
C TYR A 8 -1.74 -12.03 -7.77
N ASP A 9 -2.61 -12.98 -7.42
CA ASP A 9 -3.94 -13.12 -8.02
C ASP A 9 -4.79 -11.87 -7.80
N ILE A 10 -4.66 -11.19 -6.65
CA ILE A 10 -5.40 -9.95 -6.39
C ILE A 10 -4.91 -8.81 -7.27
N VAL A 11 -3.59 -8.56 -7.31
CA VAL A 11 -3.06 -7.37 -8.01
C VAL A 11 -3.09 -7.51 -9.54
N THR A 12 -3.09 -8.75 -10.05
CA THR A 12 -3.16 -9.02 -11.50
C THR A 12 -4.59 -9.22 -12.01
N ASN A 13 -5.59 -9.23 -11.14
CA ASN A 13 -6.98 -9.38 -11.54
C ASN A 13 -7.58 -8.04 -11.98
N ASP A 14 -7.93 -7.94 -13.27
CA ASP A 14 -8.60 -6.78 -13.86
C ASP A 14 -9.89 -6.35 -13.12
N ASP A 15 -10.65 -7.29 -12.56
CA ASP A 15 -11.88 -7.02 -11.81
C ASP A 15 -11.60 -6.38 -10.44
N PHE A 16 -10.37 -6.46 -9.94
CA PHE A 16 -9.96 -5.71 -8.76
C PHE A 16 -10.00 -4.21 -9.04
N TRP A 17 -9.52 -3.80 -10.21
CA TRP A 17 -9.42 -2.39 -10.60
C TRP A 17 -10.76 -1.82 -11.09
N LYS A 18 -11.66 -2.66 -11.62
CA LYS A 18 -12.94 -2.26 -12.23
C LYS A 18 -14.17 -2.36 -11.31
N CYS A 19 -14.03 -2.83 -10.07
CA CYS A 19 -15.16 -3.04 -9.16
C CYS A 19 -15.63 -1.77 -8.42
N SER A 20 -16.75 -1.89 -7.69
CA SER A 20 -17.30 -0.82 -6.85
C SER A 20 -16.32 -0.40 -5.75
N ASP A 21 -16.44 0.80 -5.20
CA ASP A 21 -15.52 1.30 -4.15
C ASP A 21 -15.52 0.41 -2.89
N GLN A 22 -16.67 -0.17 -2.53
CA GLN A 22 -16.79 -1.07 -1.39
C GLN A 22 -16.09 -2.41 -1.65
N ASP A 23 -16.34 -3.04 -2.80
CA ASP A 23 -15.70 -4.31 -3.16
C ASP A 23 -14.19 -4.14 -3.31
N ARG A 24 -13.77 -2.99 -3.84
CA ARG A 24 -12.37 -2.62 -4.01
C ARG A 24 -11.66 -2.53 -2.67
N LEU A 25 -12.24 -1.87 -1.66
CA LEU A 25 -11.66 -1.81 -0.33
C LEU A 25 -11.52 -3.20 0.29
N ILE A 26 -12.53 -4.07 0.14
CA ILE A 26 -12.49 -5.45 0.64
C ILE A 26 -11.34 -6.24 0.00
N LYS A 27 -11.23 -6.20 -1.34
CA LYS A 27 -10.16 -6.89 -2.07
C LYS A 27 -8.77 -6.31 -1.73
N ALA A 28 -8.67 -4.99 -1.54
CA ALA A 28 -7.42 -4.33 -1.17
C ALA A 28 -6.97 -4.69 0.26
N LEU A 29 -7.93 -4.90 1.17
CA LEU A 29 -7.65 -5.42 2.51
C LEU A 29 -7.20 -6.88 2.49
N ALA A 30 -7.74 -7.70 1.59
CA ALA A 30 -7.24 -9.05 1.38
C ALA A 30 -5.79 -9.05 0.86
N PHE A 31 -5.45 -8.11 -0.03
CA PHE A 31 -4.07 -7.91 -0.47
C PHE A 31 -3.16 -7.49 0.70
N HIS A 32 -3.60 -6.53 1.52
CA HIS A 32 -2.89 -6.14 2.73
C HIS A 32 -2.60 -7.33 3.66
N ASP A 33 -3.60 -8.17 3.95
CA ASP A 33 -3.42 -9.35 4.83
C ASP A 33 -2.43 -10.34 4.21
N ALA A 34 -2.55 -10.65 2.91
CA ALA A 34 -1.64 -11.55 2.22
C ALA A 34 -0.19 -11.01 2.23
N LEU A 35 -0.01 -9.73 1.89
CA LEU A 35 1.30 -9.08 1.82
C LEU A 35 1.99 -9.03 3.19
N SER A 36 1.25 -8.70 4.26
CA SER A 36 1.82 -8.57 5.62
C SER A 36 2.43 -9.87 6.16
N ARG A 37 2.00 -11.02 5.62
CA ARG A 37 2.46 -12.36 6.02
C ARG A 37 3.67 -12.84 5.23
N LEU A 38 4.09 -12.10 4.22
CA LEU A 38 5.26 -12.45 3.42
C LEU A 38 6.55 -12.19 4.19
N SER A 39 7.56 -13.02 3.92
CA SER A 39 8.94 -12.65 4.19
C SER A 39 9.41 -11.59 3.17
N LYS A 40 10.53 -10.93 3.45
CA LYS A 40 11.13 -10.01 2.48
C LYS A 40 11.45 -10.70 1.15
N VAL A 41 11.98 -11.93 1.21
CA VAL A 41 12.32 -12.72 0.02
C VAL A 41 11.07 -13.05 -0.81
N ASP A 42 9.97 -13.40 -0.15
CA ASP A 42 8.70 -13.70 -0.82
C ASP A 42 8.07 -12.45 -1.44
N ALA A 43 8.17 -11.30 -0.77
CA ALA A 43 7.71 -10.02 -1.31
C ALA A 43 8.56 -9.58 -2.51
N ASP A 44 9.87 -9.80 -2.48
CA ASP A 44 10.76 -9.54 -3.62
C ASP A 44 10.44 -10.44 -4.81
N LEU A 45 10.12 -11.73 -4.56
CA LEU A 45 9.65 -12.64 -5.59
C LEU A 45 8.32 -12.16 -6.20
N LEU A 46 7.34 -11.82 -5.37
CA LEU A 46 6.05 -11.27 -5.83
C LEU A 46 6.25 -10.03 -6.71
N ARG A 47 7.11 -9.10 -6.27
CA ARG A 47 7.45 -7.90 -7.04
C ARG A 47 8.06 -8.27 -8.38
N SER A 48 8.98 -9.23 -8.43
CA SER A 48 9.61 -9.64 -9.70
C SER A 48 8.62 -10.17 -10.75
N CYS A 49 7.44 -10.63 -10.32
CA CYS A 49 6.38 -11.11 -11.21
C CYS A 49 5.47 -10.01 -11.76
N VAL A 50 5.57 -8.76 -11.27
CA VAL A 50 4.72 -7.63 -11.67
C VAL A 50 5.61 -6.47 -12.12
N ASP A 51 5.36 -5.89 -13.30
CA ASP A 51 6.18 -4.79 -13.80
C ASP A 51 6.18 -3.61 -12.81
N SER A 52 7.35 -3.02 -12.60
CA SER A 52 7.53 -1.74 -11.92
C SER A 52 6.46 -0.68 -12.26
N LYS A 53 6.12 -0.51 -13.54
CA LYS A 53 5.14 0.47 -14.00
C LYS A 53 3.73 0.14 -13.50
N ASP A 54 3.38 -1.14 -13.47
CA ASP A 54 2.08 -1.59 -12.98
C ASP A 54 2.00 -1.42 -11.48
N ARG A 55 3.05 -1.80 -10.72
CA ARG A 55 3.10 -1.58 -9.27
C ARG A 55 2.96 -0.09 -8.90
N LEU A 56 3.63 0.80 -9.64
CA LEU A 56 3.49 2.24 -9.47
C LEU A 56 2.08 2.72 -9.82
N SER A 57 1.49 2.24 -10.92
CA SER A 57 0.12 2.55 -11.31
C SER A 57 -0.89 2.14 -10.24
N TYR A 58 -0.68 0.97 -9.63
CA TYR A 58 -1.50 0.46 -8.52
C TYR A 58 -1.40 1.36 -7.30
N PHE A 59 -0.18 1.74 -6.90
CA PHE A 59 0.02 2.66 -5.80
C PHE A 59 -0.58 4.06 -6.08
N SER A 60 -0.42 4.55 -7.31
CA SER A 60 -1.00 5.81 -7.78
C SER A 60 -2.52 5.83 -7.63
N GLN A 61 -3.20 4.79 -8.13
CA GLN A 61 -4.65 4.66 -8.01
C GLN A 61 -5.10 4.58 -6.55
N VAL A 62 -4.41 3.79 -5.73
CA VAL A 62 -4.71 3.66 -4.30
C VAL A 62 -4.51 4.99 -3.55
N SER A 63 -3.49 5.78 -3.92
CA SER A 63 -3.28 7.10 -3.32
C SER A 63 -4.44 8.06 -3.62
N VAL A 64 -5.00 8.02 -4.83
CA VAL A 64 -6.16 8.82 -5.22
C VAL A 64 -7.40 8.37 -4.43
N TRP A 65 -7.65 7.06 -4.34
CA TRP A 65 -8.77 6.55 -3.55
C TRP A 65 -8.65 6.90 -2.09
N PHE A 66 -7.45 6.80 -1.52
CA PHE A 66 -7.16 7.21 -0.16
C PHE A 66 -7.49 8.69 0.04
N ALA A 67 -6.99 9.58 -0.83
CA ALA A 67 -7.24 11.02 -0.73
C ALA A 67 -8.73 11.39 -0.79
N ILE A 68 -9.52 10.67 -1.60
CA ILE A 68 -10.97 10.91 -1.73
C ILE A 68 -11.73 10.39 -0.51
N ASN A 69 -11.42 9.18 -0.04
CA ASN A 69 -12.26 8.46 0.92
C ASN A 69 -11.83 8.62 2.39
N PHE A 70 -10.55 8.89 2.65
CA PHE A 70 -10.01 8.98 4.01
C PHE A 70 -10.53 10.18 4.84
N PRO A 71 -10.65 11.42 4.30
CA PRO A 71 -11.03 12.58 5.10
C PRO A 71 -12.40 12.46 5.76
N GLU A 72 -13.37 11.86 5.05
CA GLU A 72 -14.76 11.72 5.50
C GLU A 72 -15.03 10.38 6.21
N ALA A 73 -14.05 9.49 6.24
CA ALA A 73 -14.19 8.18 6.87
C ALA A 73 -14.19 8.29 8.40
N HIS A 74 -15.01 7.46 9.05
CA HIS A 74 -14.90 7.24 10.48
C HIS A 74 -13.64 6.41 10.81
N LYS A 75 -13.21 6.44 12.07
CA LYS A 75 -11.90 5.94 12.52
C LYS A 75 -11.56 4.50 12.07
N GLU A 76 -12.51 3.58 12.16
CA GLU A 76 -12.28 2.18 11.74
C GLU A 76 -12.00 2.06 10.24
N VAL A 77 -12.72 2.83 9.41
CA VAL A 77 -12.50 2.86 7.97
C VAL A 77 -11.21 3.62 7.61
N GLN A 78 -10.84 4.65 8.38
CA GLN A 78 -9.53 5.31 8.25
C GLN A 78 -8.37 4.33 8.46
N GLU A 79 -8.44 3.50 9.50
CA GLU A 79 -7.42 2.48 9.76
C GLU A 79 -7.28 1.49 8.59
N ARG A 80 -8.41 1.03 8.05
CA ARG A 80 -8.44 0.17 6.85
C ARG A 80 -7.79 0.82 5.64
N TRP A 81 -8.08 2.10 5.39
CA TRP A 81 -7.46 2.85 4.28
C TRP A 81 -5.95 3.03 4.46
N LEU A 82 -5.47 3.25 5.68
CA LEU A 82 -4.03 3.31 5.97
C LEU A 82 -3.36 1.95 5.72
N CYS A 83 -3.98 0.86 6.17
CA CYS A 83 -3.51 -0.49 5.91
C CYS A 83 -3.35 -0.77 4.41
N VAL A 84 -4.34 -0.36 3.61
CA VAL A 84 -4.31 -0.50 2.15
C VAL A 84 -3.22 0.36 1.52
N LEU A 85 -3.23 1.67 1.78
CA LEU A 85 -2.25 2.60 1.20
C LEU A 85 -0.81 2.16 1.47
N LEU A 86 -0.52 1.75 2.71
CA LEU A 86 0.83 1.36 3.12
C LEU A 86 1.22 -0.03 2.60
N ALA A 87 0.27 -0.93 2.38
CA ALA A 87 0.53 -2.19 1.69
C ALA A 87 0.97 -1.94 0.24
N PHE A 88 0.27 -1.05 -0.48
CA PHE A 88 0.65 -0.72 -1.87
C PHE A 88 1.95 0.08 -1.95
N TYR A 89 2.22 0.99 -1.01
CA TYR A 89 3.53 1.64 -0.90
C TYR A 89 4.66 0.63 -0.69
N ALA A 90 4.47 -0.30 0.26
CA ALA A 90 5.45 -1.35 0.51
C ALA A 90 5.58 -2.31 -0.67
N PHE A 91 4.50 -2.60 -1.39
CA PHE A 91 4.53 -3.48 -2.55
C PHE A 91 5.31 -2.87 -3.72
N ASP A 92 5.09 -1.59 -4.01
CA ASP A 92 5.86 -0.87 -5.04
C ASP A 92 7.36 -1.05 -4.81
N ASN A 93 7.82 -0.83 -3.57
CA ASN A 93 9.21 -0.93 -3.09
C ASN A 93 10.23 -0.27 -4.02
N MET A 94 9.77 0.58 -4.95
CA MET A 94 10.64 1.28 -5.86
C MET A 94 11.15 2.47 -5.07
N GLY A 95 12.38 2.32 -4.58
CA GLY A 95 13.01 3.36 -3.79
C GLY A 95 12.91 4.69 -4.48
N PHE A 96 12.16 5.61 -3.86
CA PHE A 96 12.08 7.03 -4.19
C PHE A 96 12.23 7.35 -5.69
N GLY A 97 11.45 6.65 -6.54
CA GLY A 97 11.11 7.21 -7.83
C GLY A 97 10.36 8.52 -7.59
N TYR A 98 10.64 9.55 -8.38
CA TYR A 98 9.99 10.88 -8.27
C TYR A 98 8.45 10.76 -8.18
N ASP A 99 7.88 9.78 -8.87
CA ASP A 99 6.44 9.55 -8.93
C ASP A 99 5.85 8.93 -7.65
N THR A 100 6.49 7.90 -7.06
CA THR A 100 6.06 7.32 -5.77
C THR A 100 6.07 8.38 -4.67
N LEU A 101 7.08 9.25 -4.69
CA LEU A 101 7.17 10.37 -3.77
C LEU A 101 6.04 11.37 -3.89
N LEU A 102 5.69 11.72 -5.12
CA LEU A 102 4.62 12.68 -5.41
C LEU A 102 3.28 12.20 -4.84
N HIS A 103 3.01 10.90 -4.96
CA HIS A 103 1.81 10.28 -4.38
C HIS A 103 1.83 10.28 -2.84
N ILE A 104 2.98 10.04 -2.21
CA ILE A 104 3.11 10.18 -0.76
C ILE A 104 2.92 11.62 -0.29
N ASP A 105 3.54 12.59 -0.97
CA ASP A 105 3.44 14.00 -0.61
C ASP A 105 2.00 14.52 -0.73
N ALA A 106 1.23 14.03 -1.70
CA ALA A 106 -0.18 14.36 -1.86
C ALA A 106 -1.05 13.93 -0.67
N VAL A 107 -0.71 12.82 0.00
CA VAL A 107 -1.48 12.29 1.15
C VAL A 107 -0.80 12.50 2.50
N LEU A 108 0.39 13.13 2.51
CA LEU A 108 1.21 13.35 3.69
C LEU A 108 0.48 14.08 4.85
N PRO A 109 -0.36 15.10 4.61
CA PRO A 109 -1.12 15.75 5.69
C PRO A 109 -2.00 14.76 6.47
N HIS A 110 -2.62 13.80 5.77
CA HIS A 110 -3.46 12.78 6.39
C HIS A 110 -2.63 11.77 7.19
N LEU A 111 -1.52 11.32 6.62
CA LEU A 111 -0.59 10.38 7.29
C LEU A 111 -0.05 10.96 8.61
N ARG A 112 0.28 12.25 8.62
CA ARG A 112 0.79 12.96 9.81
C ARG A 112 -0.29 13.22 10.85
N THR A 113 -1.49 13.61 10.43
CA THR A 113 -2.61 13.90 11.34
C THR A 113 -3.04 12.65 12.12
N GLN A 114 -2.94 11.46 11.50
CA GLN A 114 -3.26 10.18 12.13
C GLN A 114 -2.02 9.35 12.45
N SER A 115 -0.94 9.99 12.93
CA SER A 115 0.39 9.39 13.10
C SER A 115 0.40 8.06 13.85
N TYR A 116 -0.43 7.89 14.88
CA TYR A 116 -0.56 6.63 15.62
C TYR A 116 -1.13 5.49 14.73
N LEU A 117 -2.22 5.75 14.02
CA LEU A 117 -2.82 4.75 13.11
C LEU A 117 -1.87 4.46 11.94
N THR A 118 -1.25 5.51 11.39
CA THR A 118 -0.25 5.38 10.32
C THR A 118 0.91 4.51 10.76
N ARG A 119 1.44 4.71 11.98
CA ARG A 119 2.54 3.90 12.51
C ARG A 119 2.12 2.44 12.71
N ASN A 120 0.94 2.19 13.26
CA ASN A 120 0.43 0.84 13.45
C ASN A 120 0.32 0.08 12.12
N ALA A 121 -0.33 0.69 11.13
CA ALA A 121 -0.46 0.10 9.80
C ALA A 121 0.90 -0.06 9.09
N TRP A 122 1.83 0.87 9.29
CA TRP A 122 3.18 0.80 8.71
C TRP A 122 4.01 -0.35 9.26
N ASN A 123 3.88 -0.63 10.57
CA ASN A 123 4.63 -1.71 11.21
C ASN A 123 4.30 -3.09 10.62
N CYS A 124 3.16 -3.26 9.95
CA CYS A 124 2.82 -4.49 9.25
C CYS A 124 3.64 -4.76 7.98
N HIS A 125 4.25 -3.73 7.38
CA HIS A 125 4.90 -3.85 6.07
C HIS A 125 6.35 -3.35 6.03
N ARG A 126 6.78 -2.61 7.05
CA ARG A 126 8.11 -1.98 7.08
C ARG A 126 9.27 -2.96 6.91
N HIS A 127 9.10 -4.24 7.26
CA HIS A 127 10.10 -5.29 7.09
C HIS A 127 10.26 -5.76 5.64
N LEU A 128 9.28 -5.45 4.78
CA LEU A 128 9.28 -5.79 3.36
C LEU A 128 10.02 -4.75 2.52
N VAL A 129 10.31 -3.58 3.09
CA VAL A 129 10.86 -2.43 2.37
C VAL A 129 12.36 -2.33 2.58
N ASP A 130 13.08 -1.92 1.54
CA ASP A 130 14.52 -1.71 1.62
C ASP A 130 14.91 -0.58 2.59
N GLU A 131 16.14 -0.60 3.08
CA GLU A 131 16.60 0.31 4.14
C GLU A 131 16.51 1.79 3.74
N LEU A 132 16.92 2.14 2.52
CA LEU A 132 16.89 3.53 2.04
C LEU A 132 15.44 4.04 1.88
N PRO A 133 14.53 3.36 1.16
CA PRO A 133 13.12 3.77 1.07
C PRO A 133 12.40 3.79 2.42
N LEU A 134 12.72 2.85 3.32
CA LEU A 134 12.20 2.82 4.68
C LEU A 134 12.55 4.09 5.45
N ARG A 135 13.85 4.46 5.53
CA ARG A 135 14.30 5.66 6.23
C ARG A 135 13.71 6.93 5.63
N ALA A 136 13.62 6.99 4.31
CA ALA A 136 13.13 8.15 3.61
C ALA A 136 11.62 8.35 3.81
N PHE A 137 10.83 7.27 3.83
CA PHE A 137 9.42 7.31 4.26
C PHE A 137 9.28 7.75 5.71
N GLU A 138 10.00 7.10 6.63
CA GLU A 138 9.85 7.35 8.05
C GLU A 138 10.22 8.79 8.43
N SER A 139 11.28 9.35 7.85
CA SER A 139 11.69 10.75 8.10
C SER A 139 10.72 11.80 7.53
N ARG A 140 9.88 11.42 6.56
CA ARG A 140 8.84 12.31 6.01
C ARG A 140 7.55 12.23 6.81
N VAL A 141 7.16 11.03 7.21
CA VAL A 141 5.82 10.77 7.79
C VAL A 141 5.81 10.94 9.31
N PHE A 142 6.90 10.61 10.00
CA PHE A 142 6.98 10.59 11.47
C PHE A 142 8.06 11.53 12.01
#